data_AF-A0A1E5VHM6-F1
#
_entry.id   AF-A0A1E5VHM6-F1
#
_cell.length_a   1.000
_cell.length_b   1.000
_cell.length_c   1.000
_cell.angle_alpha   90.00
_cell.angle_beta   90.00
_cell.angle_gamma   90.00
#
_symmetry.space_group_name_H-M   'P 1'
#
loop_
_entity.id
_entity.type
_entity.pdbx_description
1 polymer ?
#
loop_
_entity_poly.entity_id
_entity_poly.type
_entity_poly.pdbx_seq_one_letter_code
_entity_poly.pdbx_strand_id
1 'polypeptide(L)'
;MAAAAAPRPKSPPASPDPCGRHRLQLAVDALHREIGFLEGEISSIEGVHAASRCCKEVDEFVGRNPDPFITMYGFSDLNILVDSWGI
;
A
#
# COMPACT_ATOMS: atom_id res chain seq x y z
N MET A 1 -36.88 -54.37 36.10
CA MET A 1 -36.52 -53.29 37.04
C MET A 1 -35.63 -52.31 36.28
N ALA A 2 -36.21 -51.24 35.72
CA ALA A 2 -35.47 -50.27 34.91
C ALA A 2 -34.96 -49.15 35.82
N ALA A 3 -33.64 -49.04 35.96
CA ALA A 3 -33.00 -47.98 36.72
C ALA A 3 -33.10 -46.65 35.95
N ALA A 4 -33.75 -45.64 36.53
CA ALA A 4 -33.85 -44.31 35.95
C ALA A 4 -32.47 -43.66 35.89
N ALA A 5 -32.03 -43.24 34.70
CA ALA A 5 -30.77 -42.54 34.49
C ALA A 5 -30.81 -41.15 35.14
N ALA A 6 -29.80 -40.82 35.95
CA ALA A 6 -29.68 -39.51 36.58
C ALA A 6 -29.52 -38.39 35.52
N PRO A 7 -30.18 -37.23 35.69
CA PRO A 7 -30.09 -36.13 34.73
C PRO A 7 -28.66 -35.57 34.70
N ARG A 8 -28.07 -35.48 33.50
CA ARG A 8 -26.74 -34.89 33.31
C ARG A 8 -26.80 -33.38 33.58
N PRO A 9 -25.84 -32.81 34.31
CA PRO A 9 -25.76 -31.37 34.49
C PRO A 9 -25.56 -30.68 33.13
N LYS A 10 -26.36 -29.64 32.85
CA LYS A 10 -26.15 -28.77 31.69
C LYS A 10 -24.80 -28.06 31.87
N SER A 11 -24.00 -28.00 30.82
CA SER A 11 -22.72 -27.28 30.84
C SER A 11 -22.95 -25.82 31.23
N PRO A 12 -22.02 -25.20 31.98
CA PRO A 12 -22.08 -23.77 32.26
C PRO A 12 -22.17 -22.95 30.95
N PRO A 13 -22.90 -21.82 30.93
CA PRO A 13 -22.93 -20.94 29.77
C PRO A 13 -21.50 -20.53 29.40
N ALA A 14 -21.20 -20.52 28.10
CA ALA A 14 -19.89 -20.15 27.59
C ALA A 14 -19.46 -18.79 28.18
N SER A 15 -18.27 -18.74 28.78
CA SER A 15 -17.74 -17.51 29.34
C SER A 15 -17.67 -16.44 28.24
N PRO A 16 -18.03 -15.17 28.51
CA PRO A 16 -17.86 -14.10 27.54
C PRO A 16 -16.39 -14.08 27.11
N ASP A 17 -16.09 -14.13 25.81
CA ASP A 17 -14.73 -14.04 25.28
C ASP A 17 -14.35 -12.55 25.12
N PRO A 18 -13.72 -11.94 26.14
CA PRO A 18 -13.43 -10.51 26.12
C PRO A 18 -12.22 -10.23 25.22
N CYS A 19 -11.35 -11.23 25.08
CA CYS A 19 -10.13 -11.20 24.29
C CYS A 19 -10.44 -11.21 22.79
N GLY A 20 -11.42 -12.02 22.36
CA GLY A 20 -11.93 -12.01 20.98
C GLY A 20 -12.49 -10.66 20.58
N ARG A 21 -13.35 -10.06 21.43
CA ARG A 21 -13.92 -8.73 21.16
C ARG A 21 -12.85 -7.64 21.09
N HIS A 22 -11.85 -7.67 21.98
CA HIS A 22 -10.75 -6.70 21.95
C HIS A 22 -9.91 -6.83 20.67
N ARG A 23 -9.57 -8.05 20.26
CA ARG A 23 -8.83 -8.30 19.01
C ARG A 23 -9.58 -7.82 17.78
N LEU A 24 -10.89 -8.06 17.73
CA LEU A 24 -11.73 -7.55 16.64
C LEU A 24 -11.76 -6.03 16.62
N GLN A 25 -11.87 -5.37 17.78
CA GLN A 25 -11.84 -3.90 17.85
C GLN A 25 -10.50 -3.34 17.35
N LEU A 26 -9.37 -3.93 17.74
CA LEU A 26 -8.05 -3.51 17.26
C LEU A 26 -7.91 -3.67 15.73
N ALA A 27 -8.49 -4.74 15.17
CA ALA A 27 -8.49 -4.94 13.72
C ALA A 27 -9.33 -3.87 13.01
N VAL A 28 -10.50 -3.53 13.54
CA VAL A 28 -11.34 -2.43 13.03
C VAL A 28 -10.61 -1.10 13.10
N ASP A 29 -9.95 -0.80 14.23
CA ASP A 29 -9.22 0.45 14.40
C ASP A 29 -8.02 0.54 13.43
N ALA A 30 -7.34 -0.58 13.15
CA ALA A 30 -6.28 -0.65 12.16
C ALA A 30 -6.81 -0.37 10.75
N LEU A 31 -7.94 -0.99 10.38
CA LEU A 31 -8.59 -0.76 9.09
C LEU A 31 -9.04 0.70 8.91
N HIS A 32 -9.59 1.34 9.95
CA HIS A 32 -9.94 2.76 9.88
C HIS A 32 -8.73 3.67 9.62
N ARG A 33 -7.58 3.34 10.20
CA ARG A 33 -6.33 4.08 9.93
C ARG A 33 -5.85 3.88 8.50
N GLU A 34 -5.93 2.65 8.00
CA GLU A 34 -5.56 2.33 6.62
C GLU A 34 -6.47 3.02 5.61
N ILE A 35 -7.79 3.04 5.86
CA ILE A 35 -8.75 3.80 5.05
C ILE A 35 -8.36 5.27 5.00
N GLY A 36 -8.14 5.91 6.14
CA GLY A 36 -7.76 7.33 6.19
C GLY A 36 -6.41 7.62 5.49
N PHE A 37 -5.46 6.68 5.58
CA PHE A 37 -4.19 6.78 4.86
C PHE A 37 -4.41 6.75 3.34
N LEU A 38 -5.17 5.77 2.84
CA LEU A 38 -5.44 5.60 1.42
C LEU A 38 -6.26 6.76 0.84
N GLU A 39 -7.26 7.26 1.58
CA GLU A 39 -8.02 8.46 1.17
C GLU A 39 -7.11 9.68 1.04
N GLY A 40 -6.17 9.85 1.98
CA GLY A 40 -5.14 10.89 1.91
C GLY A 40 -4.20 10.73 0.72
N GLU A 41 -3.76 9.50 0.43
CA GLU A 41 -2.90 9.20 -0.72
C GLU A 41 -3.61 9.50 -2.05
N ILE A 42 -4.88 9.08 -2.18
CA ILE A 42 -5.72 9.38 -3.35
C ILE A 42 -5.84 10.89 -3.56
N SER A 43 -6.14 11.64 -2.50
CA SER A 43 -6.22 13.11 -2.58
C SER A 43 -4.87 13.74 -2.95
N SER A 44 -3.75 13.17 -2.52
CA SER A 44 -2.41 13.68 -2.85
C SER A 44 -2.00 13.45 -4.30
N ILE A 45 -2.52 12.40 -4.95
CA ILE A 45 -2.20 12.10 -6.35
C ILE A 45 -3.13 12.81 -7.34
N GLU A 46 -4.22 13.42 -6.87
CA GLU A 46 -5.05 14.29 -7.69
C GLU A 46 -4.22 15.48 -8.22
N GLY A 47 -4.10 15.58 -9.53
CA GLY A 47 -3.33 16.63 -10.20
C GLY A 47 -1.84 16.31 -10.41
N VAL A 48 -1.35 15.14 -9.99
CA VAL A 48 0.00 14.69 -10.33
C VAL A 48 0.10 14.45 -11.85
N HIS A 49 1.17 14.97 -12.46
CA HIS A 49 1.42 14.82 -13.88
C HIS A 49 1.81 13.38 -14.27
N ALA A 50 1.56 13.02 -15.54
CA ALA A 50 2.03 11.76 -16.08
C ALA A 50 3.55 11.62 -15.91
N ALA A 51 4.01 10.40 -15.60
CA ALA A 51 5.42 10.13 -15.36
C ALA A 51 6.31 10.60 -16.53
N SER A 52 5.85 10.43 -17.78
CA SER A 52 6.57 10.89 -18.98
C SER A 52 6.84 12.39 -18.98
N ARG A 53 5.86 13.21 -18.54
CA ARG A 53 6.05 14.66 -18.42
C ARG A 53 7.12 14.99 -17.38
N CYS A 54 7.05 14.37 -16.20
CA CYS A 54 8.04 14.58 -15.15
C CYS A 54 9.45 14.15 -15.60
N CYS A 55 9.57 13.01 -16.29
CA CYS A 55 10.84 12.51 -16.83
C CYS A 55 11.41 13.46 -17.88
N LYS A 56 10.58 13.99 -18.79
CA LYS A 56 11.01 14.96 -19.80
C LYS A 56 11.52 16.27 -19.18
N GLU A 57 10.85 16.78 -18.15
CA GLU A 57 11.28 17.99 -17.45
C GLU A 57 12.67 17.82 -16.81
N VAL A 58 12.95 16.63 -16.26
CA VAL A 58 14.28 16.29 -15.71
C VAL A 58 15.33 16.17 -16.82
N ASP A 59 15.01 15.46 -17.90
CA ASP A 59 15.91 15.29 -19.05
C ASP A 59 16.31 16.65 -19.67
N GLU A 60 15.32 17.52 -19.92
CA GLU A 60 15.57 18.87 -20.42
C GLU A 60 16.44 19.70 -19.46
N PHE A 61 16.25 19.54 -18.15
CA PHE A 61 17.04 20.25 -17.14
C PHE A 61 18.51 19.79 -17.15
N VAL A 62 18.74 18.48 -17.18
CA VAL A 62 20.09 17.89 -17.23
C VAL A 62 20.79 18.26 -18.54
N GLY A 63 20.08 18.19 -19.66
CA GLY A 63 20.61 18.60 -20.97
C GLY A 63 21.04 20.07 -21.01
N ARG A 64 20.34 20.96 -20.29
CA ARG A 64 20.71 22.38 -20.17
C ARG A 64 21.85 22.64 -19.17
N ASN A 65 22.07 21.73 -18.22
CA ASN A 65 23.05 21.87 -17.15
C ASN A 65 23.99 20.66 -17.13
N PRO A 66 24.87 20.51 -18.15
CA PRO A 66 25.75 19.35 -18.23
C PRO A 66 26.80 19.39 -17.10
N ASP A 67 26.94 18.26 -16.39
CA ASP A 67 27.99 18.09 -15.39
C ASP A 67 29.36 18.03 -16.10
N PRO A 68 30.33 18.88 -15.71
CA PRO A 68 31.66 18.91 -16.34
C PRO A 68 32.46 17.61 -16.19
N PHE A 69 32.05 16.70 -15.30
CA PHE A 69 32.70 15.42 -15.07
C PHE A 69 31.94 14.21 -15.66
N ILE A 70 30.76 14.41 -16.25
CA ILE A 70 30.01 13.34 -16.92
C ILE A 70 30.33 13.36 -18.43
N THR A 71 31.10 12.38 -18.88
CA THR A 71 31.47 12.23 -20.30
C THR A 71 30.30 11.61 -21.08
N MET A 72 29.63 12.40 -21.93
CA MET A 72 28.43 12.05 -22.71
C MET A 72 28.56 10.92 -23.76
N TYR A 73 29.62 10.10 -23.71
CA TYR A 73 29.81 8.97 -24.64
C TYR A 73 28.98 7.72 -24.30
N GLY A 74 28.22 7.71 -23.20
CA GLY A 74 27.35 6.60 -22.79
C GLY A 74 25.85 6.91 -22.76
N PHE A 75 25.43 8.15 -23.02
CA PHE A 75 24.01 8.55 -22.95
C PHE A 75 23.26 8.36 -24.28
N SER A 76 23.97 8.32 -25.41
CA SER A 76 23.39 8.08 -26.74
C SER A 76 22.67 6.73 -26.84
N ASP A 77 23.10 5.73 -26.06
CA ASP A 77 22.47 4.40 -26.02
C ASP A 77 21.21 4.36 -25.15
N LEU A 78 21.07 5.28 -24.18
CA LEU A 78 19.85 5.39 -23.37
C LEU A 78 18.73 6.13 -24.11
N ASN A 79 19.06 7.11 -24.96
CA ASN A 79 18.06 7.82 -25.76
C ASN A 79 17.31 6.84 -26.68
N ILE A 80 18.02 5.85 -27.23
CA ILE A 80 17.41 4.74 -27.99
C ILE A 80 16.42 3.95 -27.13
N LEU A 81 16.70 3.74 -25.85
CA LEU A 81 15.82 2.99 -24.95
C LEU A 81 14.58 3.81 -24.56
N VAL A 82 14.74 5.11 -24.26
CA VAL A 82 13.61 6.00 -23.92
C VAL A 82 12.70 6.20 -25.14
N ASP A 83 13.28 6.43 -26.32
CA ASP A 83 12.56 6.58 -27.60
C ASP A 83 11.84 5.27 -28.01
N SER A 84 12.40 4.10 -27.66
CA SER A 84 11.83 2.77 -27.97
C SER A 84 10.67 2.37 -27.04
N TRP A 85 10.63 2.88 -25.81
CA TRP A 85 9.54 2.65 -24.86
C TRP A 85 8.46 3.73 -24.85
N GLY A 86 8.58 4.77 -25.71
CA GLY A 86 7.54 5.78 -25.90
C GLY A 86 7.27 6.65 -24.68
N ILE A 87 8.33 7.01 -23.94
CA ILE A 87 8.30 8.03 -22.88
C ILE A 87 8.57 9.41 -23.48
#